data_AF-A0A2V9BIM6-F1
#
_entry.id   AF-A0A2V9BIM6-F1
#
_cell.length_a   1.000
_cell.length_b   1.000
_cell.length_c   1.000
_cell.angle_alpha   90.00
_cell.angle_beta   90.00
_cell.angle_gamma   90.00
#
_symmetry.space_group_name_H-M   'P 1'
#
loop_
_entity.id
_entity.type
_entity.pdbx_description
1 polymer ?
#
loop_
_entity_poly.entity_id
_entity_poly.type
_entity_poly.pdbx_seq_one_letter_code
_entity_poly.pdbx_strand_id
1 'polypeptide(L)'
;MGMMSCTKMEERILAYVDGRLKDSERSETEKHLASCAACRVRVNEFRSVGELLDELPLVEPSPAFDVRVRARVAAEPVKPSWWAWLRPSPRIAFAASALLVATLWIGYHSQIIAPPAIPPDEADAQMMQDISVMEDHDTLANFEPLKELPPAVDNADDADDSDHQM
;
A
#
# COMPACT_ATOMS: atom_id res chain seq x y z
N MET A 1 -19.62 34.91 -15.62
CA MET A 1 -18.62 35.22 -14.57
C MET A 1 -19.20 36.30 -13.67
N GLY A 2 -19.65 35.95 -12.47
CA GLY A 2 -20.20 36.94 -11.53
C GLY A 2 -19.07 37.83 -11.03
N MET A 3 -19.06 39.09 -11.48
CA MET A 3 -18.15 40.11 -10.96
C MET A 3 -18.51 40.34 -9.49
N MET A 4 -17.55 40.21 -8.58
CA MET A 4 -17.75 40.63 -7.20
C MET A 4 -18.08 42.13 -7.19
N SER A 5 -19.13 42.54 -6.49
CA SER A 5 -19.50 43.96 -6.38
C SER A 5 -18.61 44.68 -5.37
N CYS A 6 -18.44 46.00 -5.53
CA CYS A 6 -17.69 46.82 -4.58
C CYS A 6 -18.27 46.75 -3.16
N THR A 7 -19.60 46.64 -3.02
CA THR A 7 -20.27 46.48 -1.72
C THR A 7 -19.84 45.18 -1.02
N LYS A 8 -19.81 44.06 -1.76
CA LYS A 8 -19.34 42.79 -1.22
C LYS A 8 -17.85 42.82 -0.88
N MET A 9 -17.07 43.63 -1.60
CA MET A 9 -15.65 43.82 -1.33
C MET A 9 -15.43 44.59 -0.01
N GLU A 10 -16.26 45.58 0.28
CA GLU A 10 -16.18 46.37 1.52
C GLU A 10 -16.35 45.49 2.77
N GLU A 11 -17.25 44.51 2.74
CA GLU A 11 -17.42 43.53 3.82
C GLU A 11 -16.20 42.62 4.04
N ARG A 12 -15.39 42.40 2.99
CA ARG A 12 -14.24 41.49 3.01
C ARG A 12 -12.89 42.20 3.15
N ILE A 13 -12.87 43.53 3.15
CA ILE A 13 -11.62 44.30 3.03
C ILE A 13 -10.67 44.07 4.20
N LEU A 14 -11.17 44.09 5.43
CA LEU A 14 -10.37 43.85 6.64
C LEU A 14 -9.89 42.40 6.69
N ALA A 15 -10.77 41.44 6.42
CA ALA A 15 -10.40 40.04 6.38
C ALA A 15 -9.36 39.72 5.30
N TYR A 16 -9.38 40.46 4.18
CA TYR A 16 -8.35 40.37 3.14
C TYR A 16 -7.01 40.97 3.61
N VAL A 17 -7.02 42.17 4.21
CA VAL A 17 -5.83 42.84 4.75
C VAL A 17 -5.17 42.00 5.85
N ASP A 18 -5.96 41.42 6.75
CA ASP A 18 -5.49 40.55 7.84
C ASP A 18 -5.10 39.13 7.37
N GLY A 19 -5.30 38.80 6.09
CA GLY A 19 -5.01 37.47 5.55
C GLY A 19 -5.93 36.34 6.03
N ARG A 20 -7.11 36.66 6.58
CA ARG A 20 -8.06 35.73 7.21
C ARG A 20 -9.09 35.12 6.25
N LEU A 21 -9.08 35.51 4.98
CA LEU A 21 -9.94 34.92 3.95
C LEU A 21 -9.49 33.51 3.55
N LYS A 22 -10.46 32.66 3.22
CA LYS A 22 -10.21 31.37 2.57
C LYS A 22 -9.65 31.57 1.15
N ASP A 23 -8.94 30.58 0.62
CA ASP A 23 -8.27 30.68 -0.69
C ASP A 23 -9.24 31.05 -1.84
N SER A 24 -10.45 30.49 -1.84
CA SER A 24 -11.47 30.80 -2.84
C SER A 24 -11.91 32.27 -2.76
N GLU A 25 -12.14 32.79 -1.56
CA GLU A 25 -12.57 34.16 -1.33
C GLU A 25 -11.44 35.17 -1.60
N ARG A 26 -10.20 34.78 -1.31
CA ARG A 26 -9.00 35.55 -1.65
C ARG A 26 -8.87 35.69 -3.17
N SER A 27 -9.01 34.60 -3.92
CA SER A 27 -8.95 34.64 -5.39
C SER A 27 -10.04 35.52 -6.01
N GLU A 28 -11.27 35.47 -5.49
CA GLU A 28 -12.36 36.38 -5.91
C GLU A 28 -12.01 37.85 -5.65
N THR A 29 -11.46 38.13 -4.46
CA THR A 29 -11.05 39.47 -4.04
C THR A 29 -9.93 40.02 -4.92
N GLU A 30 -8.91 39.23 -5.19
CA GLU A 30 -7.78 39.61 -6.06
C GLU A 30 -8.22 39.90 -7.49
N LYS A 31 -9.15 39.11 -8.04
CA LYS A 31 -9.76 39.38 -9.36
C LYS A 31 -10.48 40.73 -9.38
N HIS A 32 -11.20 41.08 -8.30
CA HIS A 32 -11.85 42.38 -8.19
C HIS A 32 -10.83 43.53 -8.06
N LEU A 33 -9.77 43.34 -7.29
CA LEU A 33 -8.70 44.35 -7.13
C LEU A 33 -7.92 44.57 -8.44
N ALA A 34 -7.83 43.58 -9.32
CA ALA A 34 -7.23 43.74 -10.64
C ALA A 34 -8.02 44.73 -11.51
N SER A 35 -9.36 44.75 -11.40
CA SER A 35 -10.24 45.56 -12.25
C SER A 35 -10.76 46.85 -11.60
N CYS A 36 -10.76 46.95 -10.26
CA CYS A 36 -11.35 48.09 -9.53
C CYS A 36 -10.29 48.94 -8.81
N ALA A 37 -9.97 50.11 -9.38
CA ALA A 37 -9.01 51.04 -8.78
C ALA A 37 -9.47 51.61 -7.43
N ALA A 38 -10.77 51.89 -7.25
CA ALA A 38 -11.31 52.41 -6.00
C ALA A 38 -11.13 51.44 -4.83
N CYS A 39 -11.35 50.15 -5.06
CA CYS A 39 -11.14 49.13 -4.02
C CYS A 39 -9.65 48.93 -3.70
N ARG A 40 -8.75 49.10 -4.68
CA ARG A 40 -7.29 49.10 -4.41
C ARG A 40 -6.88 50.23 -3.47
N VAL A 41 -7.41 51.44 -3.68
CA VAL A 41 -7.14 52.59 -2.80
C VAL A 41 -7.60 52.29 -1.38
N ARG A 42 -8.84 51.82 -1.21
CA ARG A 42 -9.38 51.44 0.12
C ARG A 42 -8.53 50.38 0.81
N VAL A 43 -8.07 49.35 0.10
CA VAL A 43 -7.19 48.31 0.68
C VAL A 43 -5.88 48.92 1.17
N ASN A 44 -5.29 49.82 0.39
CA ASN A 44 -4.04 50.47 0.77
C ASN A 44 -4.22 51.42 1.96
N GLU A 45 -5.34 52.13 2.07
CA GLU A 45 -5.68 52.93 3.25
C GLU A 45 -5.69 52.06 4.51
N PHE A 46 -6.37 50.91 4.50
CA PHE A 46 -6.37 50.00 5.65
C PHE A 46 -4.99 49.42 5.96
N ARG A 47 -4.18 49.10 4.95
CA ARG A 47 -2.78 48.67 5.16
C ARG A 47 -1.94 49.77 5.82
N SER A 48 -2.09 51.02 5.37
CA SER A 48 -1.36 52.14 5.96
C SER A 48 -1.72 52.37 7.43
N VAL A 49 -2.98 52.15 7.81
CA VAL A 49 -3.38 52.18 9.24
C VAL A 49 -2.69 51.06 10.01
N GLY A 50 -2.59 49.85 9.45
CA GLY A 50 -1.85 48.74 10.05
C GLY A 50 -0.37 49.07 10.27
N GLU A 51 0.29 49.66 9.25
CA GLU A 51 1.69 50.08 9.35
C GLU A 51 1.90 51.13 10.46
N LEU A 52 1.00 52.11 10.60
CA LEU A 52 1.05 53.09 11.68
C LEU A 52 0.83 52.47 13.07
N LEU A 53 0.02 51.41 13.17
CA LEU A 53 -0.18 50.68 14.41
C LEU A 53 1.04 49.83 14.77
N ASP A 54 1.75 49.29 13.79
CA ASP A 54 2.98 48.52 14.01
C ASP A 54 4.15 49.38 14.52
N GLU A 55 4.10 50.70 14.31
CA GLU A 55 5.07 51.66 14.89
C GLU A 55 4.90 51.87 16.40
N LEU A 56 3.78 51.43 16.98
CA LEU A 56 3.54 51.59 18.42
C LEU A 56 4.54 50.76 19.24
N PRO A 57 5.01 51.29 20.39
CA PRO A 57 5.93 50.55 21.25
C PRO A 57 5.29 49.25 21.73
N LEU A 58 6.03 48.14 21.62
CA LEU A 58 5.58 46.86 22.15
C LEU A 58 5.43 46.96 23.68
N VAL A 59 4.22 46.69 24.16
CA VAL A 59 3.93 46.57 25.58
C VAL A 59 4.29 45.17 26.04
N GLU A 60 5.22 45.05 26.97
CA GLU A 60 5.61 43.76 27.53
C GLU A 60 4.50 43.21 28.45
N PRO A 61 3.98 41.99 28.22
CA PRO A 61 2.94 41.43 29.06
C PRO A 61 3.45 41.13 30.48
N SER A 62 2.56 41.22 31.48
CA SER A 62 2.94 40.91 32.86
C SER A 62 3.42 39.46 33.00
N PRO A 63 4.37 39.15 33.90
CA PRO A 63 4.79 37.76 34.16
C PRO A 63 3.63 36.84 34.56
N ALA A 64 2.63 37.37 35.28
CA ALA A 64 1.43 36.61 35.64
C ALA A 64 0.56 36.21 34.43
N PHE A 65 0.56 37.01 33.37
CA PHE A 65 -0.15 36.69 32.12
C PHE A 65 0.50 35.50 31.42
N ASP A 66 1.84 35.51 31.30
CA ASP A 66 2.59 34.43 30.67
C ASP A 66 2.37 33.07 31.37
N VAL A 67 2.36 33.05 32.71
CA VAL A 67 2.03 31.84 33.49
C VAL A 67 0.62 31.33 33.16
N ARG A 68 -0.38 32.22 33.07
CA ARG A 68 -1.76 31.83 32.72
C ARG A 68 -1.88 31.31 31.30
N VAL A 69 -1.20 31.93 30.34
CA VAL A 69 -1.19 31.49 28.94
C VAL A 69 -0.56 30.11 28.82
N ARG A 70 0.62 29.90 29.40
CA ARG A 70 1.28 28.60 29.41
C ARG A 70 0.42 27.51 30.05
N ALA A 71 -0.24 27.82 31.17
CA ALA A 71 -1.18 26.89 31.80
C ALA A 71 -2.38 26.57 30.89
N ARG A 72 -2.93 27.55 30.17
CA ARG A 72 -4.05 27.34 29.24
C ARG A 72 -3.64 26.48 28.05
N VAL A 73 -2.48 26.75 27.45
CA VAL A 73 -1.95 25.99 26.31
C VAL A 73 -1.62 24.55 26.72
N ALA A 74 -1.04 24.34 27.91
CA ALA A 74 -0.77 23.00 28.42
C ALA A 74 -2.04 22.19 28.76
N ALA A 75 -3.14 22.88 29.06
CA ALA A 75 -4.44 22.26 29.33
C ALA A 75 -5.23 21.95 28.05
N GLU A 76 -4.81 22.42 26.87
CA GLU A 76 -5.47 22.05 25.63
C GLU A 76 -5.18 20.58 25.31
N PRO A 77 -6.22 19.76 25.10
CA PRO A 77 -6.02 18.37 24.76
C PRO A 77 -5.32 18.29 23.41
N VAL A 78 -4.10 17.73 23.40
CA VAL A 78 -3.39 17.42 22.16
C VAL A 78 -4.30 16.52 21.35
N LYS A 79 -4.76 16.99 20.18
CA LYS A 79 -5.63 16.19 19.31
C LYS A 79 -4.95 14.83 19.10
N PRO A 80 -5.62 13.70 19.41
CA PRO A 80 -5.00 12.41 19.22
C PRO A 80 -4.66 12.29 17.74
N SER A 81 -3.37 12.16 17.44
CA SER A 81 -2.92 11.87 16.09
C SER A 81 -3.55 10.54 15.69
N TRP A 82 -4.13 10.45 14.49
CA TRP A 82 -4.68 9.19 14.00
C TRP A 82 -3.61 8.10 13.91
N TRP A 83 -2.33 8.49 13.79
CA TRP A 83 -1.16 7.61 13.88
C TRP A 83 -0.82 7.15 15.31
N ALA A 84 -1.44 7.70 16.36
CA ALA A 84 -1.21 7.26 17.72
C ALA A 84 -1.69 5.81 17.95
N TRP A 85 -2.68 5.35 17.18
CA TRP A 85 -3.11 3.95 17.16
C TRP A 85 -2.07 3.01 16.51
N LEU A 86 -1.25 3.53 15.59
CA LEU A 86 -0.17 2.79 14.93
C LEU A 86 1.12 2.73 15.76
N ARG A 87 1.17 3.36 16.93
CA ARG A 87 2.35 3.32 17.80
C ARG A 87 2.44 1.91 18.41
N PRO A 88 3.45 1.09 18.06
CA PRO A 88 3.52 -0.28 18.54
C PRO A 88 3.71 -0.24 20.06
N SER A 89 2.77 -0.84 20.79
CA SER A 89 2.95 -1.04 22.22
C SER A 89 4.21 -1.89 22.44
N PRO A 90 4.96 -1.69 23.53
CA PRO A 90 6.19 -2.46 23.78
C PRO A 90 5.94 -3.99 23.80
N ARG A 91 4.70 -4.41 24.08
CA ARG A 91 4.27 -5.80 24.03
C ARG A 91 4.19 -6.36 22.60
N ILE A 92 3.72 -5.56 21.64
CA ILE A 92 3.64 -5.96 20.22
C ILE A 92 5.05 -6.06 19.63
N ALA A 93 5.94 -5.12 19.97
CA ALA A 93 7.34 -5.17 19.52
C ALA A 93 8.05 -6.44 20.01
N PHE A 94 7.85 -6.82 21.27
CA PHE A 94 8.46 -8.03 21.85
C PHE A 94 7.93 -9.32 21.21
N ALA A 95 6.62 -9.41 21.01
CA ALA A 95 5.98 -10.55 20.36
C ALA A 95 6.45 -10.73 18.91
N ALA A 96 6.54 -9.63 18.15
CA ALA A 96 7.04 -9.66 16.77
C ALA A 96 8.51 -10.12 16.71
N SER A 97 9.37 -9.61 17.60
CA SER A 97 10.76 -10.06 17.66
C SER A 97 10.90 -11.54 18.05
N ALA A 98 10.09 -12.03 19.00
CA ALA A 98 10.13 -13.43 19.41
C ALA A 98 9.69 -14.37 18.28
N LEU A 99 8.66 -13.99 17.52
CA LEU A 99 8.22 -14.74 16.34
C LEU A 99 9.29 -14.78 15.24
N LEU A 100 9.97 -13.67 14.96
CA LEU A 100 11.07 -13.63 13.99
C LEU A 100 12.25 -14.52 14.41
N VAL A 101 12.60 -14.51 15.69
CA VAL A 101 13.66 -15.40 16.21
C VAL A 101 13.24 -16.87 16.11
N ALA A 102 11.99 -17.19 16.45
CA ALA A 102 11.47 -18.55 16.36
C ALA A 102 11.44 -19.07 14.91
N THR A 103 11.01 -18.26 13.94
CA THR A 103 10.99 -18.66 12.52
C THR A 103 12.40 -18.86 11.97
N LEU A 104 13.35 -17.99 12.30
CA LEU A 104 14.76 -18.17 11.92
C LEU A 104 15.36 -19.44 12.57
N TRP A 105 15.05 -19.69 13.83
CA TRP A 105 15.50 -20.88 14.55
C TRP A 105 14.99 -22.17 13.90
N ILE A 106 13.70 -22.24 13.60
CA ILE A 106 13.06 -23.40 12.95
C ILE A 106 13.63 -23.64 11.54
N GLY A 107 13.86 -22.57 10.78
CA GLY A 107 14.47 -22.65 9.45
C GLY A 107 15.90 -23.19 9.49
N TYR A 108 16.72 -22.70 10.42
CA TYR A 108 18.09 -23.19 10.60
C TYR A 108 18.14 -24.66 11.04
N HIS A 109 17.26 -25.04 11.98
CA HIS A 109 17.26 -26.40 12.53
C HIS A 109 16.74 -27.44 11.52
N SER A 110 15.86 -27.05 10.58
CA SER A 110 15.39 -27.92 9.51
C SER A 110 16.47 -28.24 8.46
N GLN A 111 17.43 -27.34 8.24
CA GLN A 111 18.57 -27.59 7.34
C GLN A 111 19.57 -28.59 7.93
N ILE A 112 19.70 -28.63 9.26
CA ILE A 112 20.60 -29.56 9.96
C ILE A 112 20.07 -31.01 9.93
N ILE A 113 18.76 -31.20 9.75
CA ILE A 113 18.09 -32.52 9.72
C ILE A 113 17.76 -32.96 8.28
N ALA A 114 18.23 -32.24 7.25
CA ALA A 114 18.11 -32.71 5.87
C ALA A 114 18.92 -34.02 5.72
N PRO A 115 18.32 -35.14 5.25
CA PRO A 115 19.08 -36.36 4.99
C PRO A 115 20.19 -36.04 3.97
N PRO A 116 21.39 -36.61 4.13
CA PRO A 116 22.50 -36.32 3.22
C PRO A 116 22.07 -36.64 1.79
N ALA A 117 22.16 -35.63 0.92
CA ALA A 117 21.97 -35.82 -0.51
C ALA A 117 23.05 -36.81 -0.99
N ILE A 118 22.63 -37.98 -1.46
CA ILE A 118 23.53 -38.98 -2.04
C ILE A 118 24.24 -38.31 -3.22
N PRO A 119 25.59 -38.29 -3.25
CA PRO A 119 26.33 -37.71 -4.35
C PRO A 119 26.07 -38.51 -5.64
N PRO A 120 26.06 -37.85 -6.81
CA PRO A 120 25.55 -38.44 -8.06
C PRO A 120 26.34 -39.68 -8.54
N ASP A 121 27.54 -39.92 -8.02
CA ASP A 121 28.38 -41.07 -8.33
C ASP A 121 27.93 -42.40 -7.66
N GLU A 122 27.17 -42.35 -6.57
CA GLU A 122 26.58 -43.55 -5.94
C GLU A 122 25.21 -43.93 -6.54
N ALA A 123 24.48 -42.96 -7.11
CA ALA A 123 23.19 -43.19 -7.77
C ALA A 123 23.35 -43.99 -9.09
N ASP A 124 24.44 -43.76 -9.82
CA ASP A 124 24.73 -44.44 -11.09
C ASP A 124 25.11 -45.93 -10.90
N ALA A 125 25.75 -46.27 -9.78
CA ALA A 125 26.11 -47.66 -9.45
C ALA A 125 24.89 -48.52 -9.08
N GLN A 126 23.86 -47.91 -8.49
CA GLN A 126 22.63 -48.59 -8.08
C GLN A 126 21.67 -48.82 -9.25
N MET A 127 21.70 -47.93 -10.26
CA MET A 127 20.93 -48.10 -11.51
C MET A 127 21.47 -49.22 -12.41
N MET A 128 22.78 -49.49 -12.39
CA MET A 128 23.37 -50.60 -13.17
C MET A 128 23.09 -52.00 -12.59
N GLN A 129 22.84 -52.12 -11.28
CA GLN A 129 22.44 -53.40 -10.68
C GLN A 129 21.03 -53.84 -11.12
N ASP A 130 20.15 -52.88 -11.39
CA ASP A 130 18.73 -53.12 -11.72
C ASP A 130 18.52 -53.56 -13.20
N ILE A 131 19.52 -53.33 -14.07
CA ILE A 131 19.48 -53.75 -15.49
C ILE A 131 19.85 -55.22 -15.68
N SER A 132 20.65 -55.81 -14.78
CA SER A 132 21.06 -57.23 -14.83
C SER A 132 19.90 -58.23 -14.71
N VAL A 133 18.69 -57.75 -14.39
CA VAL A 133 17.49 -58.58 -14.22
C VAL A 133 16.76 -58.82 -15.57
N MET A 134 17.09 -58.12 -16.66
CA MET A 134 16.41 -58.26 -17.96
C MET A 134 17.01 -59.27 -18.94
N GLU A 135 18.12 -59.95 -18.61
CA GLU A 135 18.77 -60.94 -19.51
C GLU A 135 18.36 -62.40 -19.24
N ASP A 136 17.13 -62.66 -18.77
CA ASP A 136 16.62 -64.04 -18.70
C ASP A 136 16.05 -64.49 -20.05
N HIS A 137 16.96 -64.81 -20.97
CA HIS A 137 16.72 -65.15 -22.37
C HIS A 137 15.91 -66.46 -22.55
N ASP A 138 15.70 -67.23 -21.48
CA ASP A 138 14.89 -68.46 -21.48
C ASP A 138 13.37 -68.20 -21.41
N THR A 139 12.95 -67.02 -20.93
CA THR A 139 11.52 -66.70 -20.78
C THR A 139 10.83 -66.38 -22.10
N LEU A 140 11.57 -65.85 -23.10
CA LEU A 140 11.03 -65.47 -24.41
C LEU A 140 10.98 -66.63 -25.42
N ALA A 141 11.55 -67.80 -25.12
CA ALA A 141 11.59 -68.94 -26.04
C ALA A 141 10.38 -69.89 -25.91
N ASN A 142 9.50 -69.70 -24.92
CA ASN A 142 8.31 -70.53 -24.71
C ASN A 142 7.16 -70.15 -25.67
N PHE A 143 7.30 -70.55 -26.95
CA PHE A 143 6.27 -70.39 -27.99
C PHE A 143 5.22 -71.53 -28.01
N GLU A 144 5.24 -72.42 -27.03
CA GLU A 144 4.35 -73.58 -26.95
C GLU A 144 2.84 -73.25 -26.82
N PRO A 145 2.40 -72.19 -26.12
CA PRO A 145 0.96 -71.93 -25.93
C PRO A 145 0.25 -71.43 -27.20
N LEU A 146 0.96 -70.85 -28.16
CA LEU A 146 0.36 -70.19 -29.33
C LEU A 146 -0.09 -71.18 -30.42
N LYS A 147 0.17 -72.48 -30.26
CA LYS A 147 -0.30 -73.51 -31.22
C LYS A 147 -1.77 -73.89 -31.07
N GLU A 148 -2.44 -73.52 -29.98
CA GLU A 148 -3.79 -74.04 -29.66
C GLU A 148 -4.94 -73.06 -29.98
N LEU A 149 -4.69 -71.94 -30.65
CA LEU A 149 -5.76 -70.99 -31.00
C LEU A 149 -6.34 -71.28 -32.40
N PRO A 150 -7.66 -71.62 -32.49
CA PRO A 150 -8.35 -71.82 -33.77
C PRO A 150 -8.41 -70.52 -34.59
N PRO A 151 -8.45 -70.60 -35.95
CA PRO A 151 -8.40 -69.43 -36.80
C PRO A 151 -9.60 -68.49 -36.59
N ALA A 152 -9.30 -67.18 -36.61
CA ALA A 152 -10.26 -66.10 -36.54
C ALA A 152 -11.25 -66.15 -37.72
N VAL A 153 -12.53 -65.92 -37.43
CA VAL A 153 -13.58 -65.72 -38.44
C VAL A 153 -13.70 -64.22 -38.69
N ASP A 154 -13.54 -63.85 -39.97
CA ASP A 154 -13.45 -62.48 -40.47
C ASP A 154 -14.81 -61.74 -40.54
N ASN A 155 -14.77 -60.51 -40.02
CA ASN A 155 -15.28 -59.23 -40.53
C ASN A 155 -16.75 -58.99 -40.93
N ALA A 156 -17.21 -57.84 -40.39
CA ALA A 156 -18.00 -56.76 -40.99
C ALA A 156 -19.48 -57.00 -41.30
N ASP A 157 -20.32 -56.17 -40.69
CA ASP A 157 -21.49 -55.59 -41.35
C ASP A 157 -21.84 -54.22 -40.73
N ASP A 158 -22.24 -53.34 -41.66
CA ASP A 158 -22.44 -51.90 -41.60
C ASP A 158 -23.60 -51.39 -40.73
N ALA A 159 -23.65 -50.05 -40.62
CA ALA A 159 -24.81 -49.14 -40.47
C ALA A 159 -24.65 -48.19 -39.26
N ASP A 160 -24.97 -46.91 -39.29
CA ASP A 160 -25.49 -45.95 -40.29
C ASP A 160 -25.67 -44.61 -39.51
N ASP A 161 -25.62 -43.47 -40.22
CA ASP A 161 -26.35 -42.19 -40.01
C ASP A 161 -26.45 -41.53 -38.60
N SER A 162 -26.42 -40.22 -38.38
CA SER A 162 -26.63 -39.04 -39.23
C SER A 162 -26.04 -37.80 -38.53
N ASP A 163 -25.54 -36.86 -39.33
CA ASP A 163 -25.17 -35.48 -38.99
C ASP A 163 -26.34 -34.52 -39.32
N HIS A 164 -26.26 -33.29 -38.79
CA HIS A 164 -26.94 -32.04 -39.18
C HIS A 164 -28.00 -31.40 -38.24
N GLN A 165 -27.49 -30.52 -37.37
CA GLN A 165 -27.53 -29.04 -37.46
C GLN A 165 -28.86 -28.26 -37.70
N MET A 166 -29.02 -27.22 -36.86
CA MET A 166 -29.96 -26.06 -36.85
C MET A 166 -31.29 -26.21 -36.11
#